data_AF-A0A0F2I139-F1
#
_entry.id   AF-A0A0F2I139-F1
#
_cell.length_a   1.000
_cell.length_b   1.000
_cell.length_c   1.000
_cell.angle_alpha   90.00
_cell.angle_beta   90.00
_cell.angle_gamma   90.00
#
_symmetry.space_group_name_H-M   'P 1'
#
loop_
_entity.id
_entity.type
_entity.pdbx_description
1 polymer ?
#
loop_
_entity_poly.entity_id
_entity_poly.type
_entity_poly.pdbx_seq_one_letter_code
_entity_poly.pdbx_strand_id
1 'polypeptide(L)'
;MIKIGNLEVILSEQLLIPKQEDCYIDYDDGQGNNFALKIKFEETDEKDEKGERASSFRVEPQSDCGLLIFTNWLGVMGRSFNKPVAIGKMETDRELFINAHVSSNANTYKAHFQLMLGDVISE
;
A
#
# COMPACT_ATOMS: atom_id res chain seq x y z
N MET A 1 1.25 -7.90 -19.95
CA MET A 1 1.16 -8.44 -18.58
C MET A 1 2.57 -8.48 -17.99
N ILE A 2 2.80 -7.83 -16.84
CA ILE A 2 4.10 -7.79 -16.16
C ILE A 2 4.00 -8.73 -14.95
N LYS A 3 5.03 -9.54 -14.70
CA LYS A 3 5.10 -10.45 -13.53
C LYS A 3 6.37 -10.19 -12.73
N ILE A 4 6.27 -10.32 -11.41
CA ILE A 4 7.39 -10.28 -10.47
C ILE A 4 7.31 -11.55 -9.62
N GLY A 5 8.21 -12.51 -9.88
CA GLY A 5 8.05 -13.86 -9.34
C GLY A 5 6.74 -14.49 -9.82
N ASN A 6 5.90 -14.92 -8.86
CA ASN A 6 4.59 -15.51 -9.12
C ASN A 6 3.43 -14.49 -9.07
N LEU A 7 3.73 -13.21 -8.85
CA LEU A 7 2.73 -12.16 -8.75
C LEU A 7 2.56 -11.43 -10.08
N GLU A 8 1.31 -11.23 -10.48
CA GLU A 8 0.93 -10.44 -11.64
C GLU A 8 0.74 -8.99 -11.23
N VAL A 9 1.45 -8.05 -11.87
CA VAL A 9 1.26 -6.61 -11.63
C VAL A 9 0.02 -6.14 -12.38
N ILE A 10 -0.98 -5.66 -11.65
CA ILE A 10 -2.25 -5.17 -12.20
C ILE A 10 -2.35 -3.65 -12.20
N LEU A 11 -1.64 -2.97 -11.30
CA LEU A 11 -1.54 -1.51 -11.25
C LEU A 11 -0.12 -1.11 -10.82
N SER A 12 0.44 -0.07 -11.43
CA SER A 12 1.72 0.50 -11.02
C SER A 12 1.69 2.02 -11.20
N GLU A 13 1.50 2.75 -10.12
CA GLU A 13 1.29 4.20 -10.14
C GLU A 13 2.30 4.95 -9.30
N GLN A 14 2.72 6.12 -9.77
CA GLN A 14 3.56 7.05 -9.02
C GLN A 14 2.76 8.32 -8.72
N LEU A 15 2.49 8.54 -7.44
CA LEU A 15 1.61 9.59 -6.95
C LEU A 15 2.38 10.63 -6.12
N LEU A 16 1.96 11.88 -6.23
CA LEU A 16 2.34 12.96 -5.31
C LEU A 16 1.11 13.29 -4.47
N ILE A 17 1.15 12.94 -3.18
CA ILE A 17 0.01 13.02 -2.26
C ILE A 17 0.31 14.10 -1.23
N PRO A 18 -0.42 15.22 -1.21
CA PRO A 18 -0.29 16.23 -0.15
C PRO A 18 -0.56 15.63 1.23
N LYS A 19 0.19 16.05 2.26
CA LYS A 19 0.08 15.47 3.62
C LYS A 19 -1.30 15.60 4.29
N GLN A 20 -2.14 16.51 3.80
CA GLN A 20 -3.48 16.76 4.34
C GLN A 20 -4.59 16.04 3.56
N GLU A 21 -4.23 15.31 2.50
CA GLU A 21 -5.18 14.68 1.59
C GLU A 21 -5.12 13.16 1.72
N ASP A 22 -6.28 12.54 1.62
CA ASP A 22 -6.40 11.09 1.46
C ASP A 22 -6.25 10.73 -0.02
N CYS A 23 -5.67 9.56 -0.30
CA CYS A 23 -5.60 9.02 -1.65
C CYS A 23 -6.55 7.83 -1.77
N TYR A 24 -7.29 7.77 -2.87
CA TYR A 24 -8.21 6.68 -3.17
C TYR A 24 -7.79 6.01 -4.47
N ILE A 25 -7.79 4.67 -4.48
CA ILE A 25 -7.59 3.84 -5.67
C ILE A 25 -8.85 3.02 -5.83
N ASP A 26 -9.53 3.23 -6.95
CA ASP A 26 -10.65 2.41 -7.40
C ASP A 26 -10.19 1.64 -8.62
N TYR A 27 -10.31 0.32 -8.59
CA TYR A 27 -9.83 -0.57 -9.62
C TYR A 27 -10.92 -1.55 -10.03
N ASP A 28 -11.13 -1.68 -11.34
CA ASP A 28 -11.97 -2.68 -11.98
C ASP A 28 -11.35 -3.03 -13.35
N ASP A 29 -11.06 -4.30 -13.58
CA ASP A 29 -10.53 -4.79 -14.85
C ASP A 29 -11.57 -5.36 -15.81
N GLY A 30 -12.85 -5.35 -15.42
CA GLY A 30 -13.97 -5.92 -16.17
C GLY A 30 -13.95 -7.46 -16.25
N GLN A 31 -13.03 -8.13 -15.55
CA GLN A 31 -12.88 -9.58 -15.47
C GLN A 31 -13.24 -10.14 -14.09
N GLY A 32 -13.84 -9.30 -13.23
CA GLY A 32 -14.26 -9.66 -11.89
C GLY A 32 -13.22 -9.35 -10.80
N ASN A 33 -12.07 -8.76 -11.15
CA ASN A 33 -11.16 -8.22 -10.14
C ASN A 33 -11.50 -6.76 -9.92
N ASN A 34 -12.29 -6.49 -8.87
CA ASN A 34 -12.59 -5.13 -8.43
C ASN A 34 -12.24 -4.92 -6.96
N PHE A 35 -11.78 -3.72 -6.63
CA PHE A 35 -11.54 -3.32 -5.25
C PHE A 35 -11.43 -1.79 -5.13
N ALA A 36 -11.72 -1.30 -3.93
CA ALA A 36 -11.46 0.08 -3.54
C ALA A 36 -10.47 0.11 -2.36
N LEU A 37 -9.47 0.98 -2.46
CA LEU A 37 -8.48 1.21 -1.41
C LEU A 37 -8.42 2.70 -1.05
N LYS A 38 -8.41 2.97 0.24
CA LYS A 38 -8.06 4.28 0.80
C LYS A 38 -6.65 4.20 1.37
N ILE A 39 -5.80 5.15 1.00
CA ILE A 39 -4.42 5.24 1.46
C ILE A 39 -4.30 6.47 2.35
N LYS A 40 -3.82 6.24 3.58
CA LYS A 40 -3.62 7.26 4.59
C LYS A 40 -2.19 7.22 5.13
N PHE A 41 -1.61 8.40 5.32
CA PHE A 41 -0.35 8.56 6.03
C PHE A 41 -0.61 9.14 7.41
N GLU A 42 -0.04 8.52 8.44
CA GLU A 42 -0.17 8.98 9.82
C GLU A 42 1.22 9.29 10.42
N GLU A 43 1.28 10.31 11.26
CA GLU A 43 2.47 10.64 12.05
C GLU A 43 2.15 10.46 13.53
N THR A 44 2.99 9.72 14.25
CA THR A 44 2.87 9.50 15.69
C THR A 44 4.22 9.75 16.36
N ASP A 45 4.21 10.10 17.65
CA ASP A 45 5.43 10.27 18.44
C ASP A 45 5.90 8.96 19.10
N GLU A 46 5.28 7.83 18.78
CA GLU A 46 5.70 6.52 19.26
C GLU A 46 7.11 6.21 18.77
N LYS A 47 7.95 5.73 19.69
CA LYS A 47 9.35 5.42 19.42
C LYS A 47 9.61 3.93 19.46
N ASP A 48 10.51 3.48 18.60
CA ASP A 48 11.04 2.12 18.62
C ASP A 48 12.08 1.93 19.74
N GLU A 49 12.65 0.73 19.83
CA GLU A 49 13.67 0.37 20.83
C GLU A 49 14.95 1.22 20.74
N LYS A 50 15.17 1.92 19.62
CA LYS A 50 16.31 2.81 19.39
C LYS A 50 15.98 4.27 19.68
N GLY A 51 14.74 4.58 20.06
CA GLY A 51 14.27 5.93 20.34
C GLY A 51 13.91 6.75 19.08
N GLU A 52 13.84 6.10 17.91
CA GLU A 52 13.42 6.71 16.64
C GLU A 52 11.90 6.56 16.46
N ARG A 53 11.24 7.43 15.70
CA ARG A 53 9.80 7.28 15.43
C ARG A 53 9.54 5.94 14.75
N ALA A 54 8.75 5.08 15.39
CA ALA A 54 8.46 3.74 14.90
C ALA A 54 7.63 3.82 13.62
N SER A 55 8.15 3.26 12.52
CA SER A 55 7.39 3.15 11.27
C SER A 55 6.65 1.81 11.20
N SER A 56 5.41 1.84 10.74
CA SER A 56 4.61 0.64 10.57
C SER A 56 3.69 0.74 9.35
N PHE A 57 3.09 -0.39 8.99
CA PHE A 57 2.04 -0.49 7.98
C PHE A 57 0.94 -1.40 8.52
N ARG A 58 -0.31 -0.98 8.37
CA ARG A 58 -1.46 -1.80 8.73
C ARG A 58 -2.58 -1.68 7.70
N VAL A 59 -3.37 -2.74 7.63
CA VAL A 59 -4.55 -2.84 6.78
C VAL A 59 -5.76 -2.93 7.70
N GLU A 60 -6.74 -2.05 7.49
CA GLU A 60 -7.99 -2.03 8.24
C GLU A 60 -9.18 -2.14 7.28
N PRO A 61 -10.16 -3.00 7.55
CA PRO A 61 -11.39 -3.04 6.74
C PRO A 61 -12.25 -1.80 7.04
N GLN A 62 -12.80 -1.18 6.00
CA GLN A 62 -13.89 -0.21 6.10
C GLN A 62 -15.15 -0.75 5.41
N SER A 63 -16.27 -0.05 5.57
CA SER A 63 -17.57 -0.47 5.03
C SER A 63 -17.58 -0.60 3.50
N ASP A 64 -16.77 0.18 2.80
CA ASP A 64 -16.79 0.37 1.35
C ASP A 64 -15.41 0.22 0.68
N CYS A 65 -14.33 0.15 1.46
CA CYS A 65 -12.97 0.00 0.95
C CYS A 65 -12.02 -0.65 1.97
N GLY A 66 -10.83 -1.04 1.51
CA GLY A 66 -9.71 -1.36 2.40
C GLY A 66 -8.92 -0.10 2.75
N LEU A 67 -8.68 0.17 4.03
CA LEU A 67 -7.85 1.28 4.49
C LEU A 67 -6.41 0.81 4.71
N LEU A 68 -5.48 1.40 3.97
CA LEU A 68 -4.04 1.19 4.06
C LEU A 68 -3.41 2.36 4.82
N ILE A 69 -2.81 2.07 5.98
CA ILE A 69 -2.24 3.11 6.85
C ILE A 69 -0.72 2.96 6.92
N PHE A 70 -0.02 4.01 6.51
CA PHE A 70 1.43 4.12 6.54
C PHE A 70 1.84 5.07 7.67
N THR A 71 2.33 4.53 8.79
CA THR A 71 2.67 5.34 9.98
C THR A 71 4.15 5.68 9.99
N ASN A 72 4.48 6.97 10.14
CA ASN A 72 5.85 7.50 10.22
C ASN A 72 6.75 7.15 9.01
N TRP A 73 6.20 7.13 7.79
CA TRP A 73 6.97 6.98 6.54
C TRP A 73 7.53 8.35 6.08
N LEU A 74 8.43 8.93 6.87
CA LEU A 74 8.88 10.33 6.74
C LEU A 74 10.27 10.52 6.11
N GLY A 75 10.91 9.44 5.66
CA GLY A 75 12.27 9.49 5.12
C GLY A 75 12.36 10.23 3.80
N VAL A 76 13.33 11.15 3.67
CA VAL A 76 13.61 11.87 2.41
C VAL A 76 14.10 10.92 1.31
N MET A 77 14.90 9.91 1.68
CA MET A 77 15.33 8.82 0.78
C MET A 77 14.26 7.74 0.58
N GLY A 78 13.13 7.90 1.27
CA GLY A 78 12.02 6.97 1.27
C GLY A 78 12.24 5.68 2.03
N ARG A 79 11.14 4.95 2.19
CA ARG A 79 11.06 3.63 2.79
C ARG A 79 10.31 2.74 1.82
N SER A 80 10.69 1.47 1.75
CA SER A 80 10.02 0.47 0.92
C SER A 80 9.61 -0.72 1.75
N PHE A 81 8.62 -1.48 1.27
CA PHE A 81 8.49 -2.86 1.70
C PHE A 81 9.67 -3.68 1.17
N ASN A 82 10.14 -4.64 1.97
CA ASN A 82 11.18 -5.58 1.56
C ASN A 82 10.64 -6.69 0.65
N LYS A 83 9.33 -6.95 0.72
CA LYS A 83 8.59 -7.90 -0.11
C LYS A 83 7.15 -7.41 -0.28
N PRO A 84 6.43 -7.80 -1.34
CA PRO A 84 4.99 -7.59 -1.45
C PRO A 84 4.25 -8.04 -0.19
N VAL A 85 3.29 -7.23 0.26
CA VAL A 85 2.47 -7.46 1.45
C VAL A 85 1.07 -7.82 1.00
N ALA A 86 0.51 -8.93 1.50
CA ALA A 86 -0.88 -9.29 1.28
C ALA A 86 -1.80 -8.30 2.00
N ILE A 87 -2.81 -7.80 1.29
CA ILE A 87 -3.75 -6.78 1.82
C ILE A 87 -5.23 -7.19 1.69
N GLY A 88 -5.54 -8.27 0.99
CA GLY A 88 -6.92 -8.76 0.90
C GLY A 88 -7.06 -9.97 -0.01
N LYS A 89 -8.15 -10.71 0.15
CA LYS A 89 -8.53 -11.80 -0.75
C LYS A 89 -9.56 -11.28 -1.75
N MET A 90 -9.37 -11.61 -3.02
CA MET A 90 -10.28 -11.33 -4.11
C MET A 90 -11.36 -12.41 -4.18
N GLU A 91 -12.48 -12.12 -4.84
CA GLU A 91 -13.52 -13.12 -5.12
C GLU A 91 -13.04 -14.25 -6.05
N THR A 92 -12.00 -14.00 -6.85
CA THR A 92 -11.46 -14.94 -7.84
C THR A 92 -10.48 -15.97 -7.26
N ASP A 93 -10.55 -16.31 -5.96
CA ASP A 93 -9.57 -17.14 -5.24
C ASP A 93 -8.10 -16.67 -5.40
N ARG A 94 -7.91 -15.39 -5.66
CA ARG A 94 -6.59 -14.73 -5.72
C ARG A 94 -6.41 -13.82 -4.52
N GLU A 95 -5.17 -13.56 -4.17
CA GLU A 95 -4.82 -12.62 -3.11
C GLU A 95 -4.25 -11.33 -3.71
N LEU A 96 -4.68 -10.20 -3.18
CA LEU A 96 -4.22 -8.86 -3.53
C LEU A 96 -3.01 -8.51 -2.67
N PHE A 97 -1.93 -8.12 -3.34
CA PHE A 97 -0.68 -7.69 -2.72
C PHE A 97 -0.36 -6.25 -3.10
N ILE A 98 0.28 -5.54 -2.17
CA ILE A 98 0.88 -4.23 -2.43
C ILE A 98 2.39 -4.30 -2.28
N ASN A 99 3.11 -3.64 -3.18
CA ASN A 99 4.46 -3.18 -2.95
C ASN A 99 4.48 -1.66 -3.01
N ALA A 100 5.28 -1.03 -2.14
CA ALA A 100 5.30 0.41 -2.00
C ALA A 100 6.70 0.93 -1.76
N HIS A 101 7.02 2.07 -2.36
CA HIS A 101 8.12 2.93 -1.96
C HIS A 101 7.57 4.33 -1.72
N VAL A 102 7.72 4.87 -0.51
CA VAL A 102 7.25 6.21 -0.17
C VAL A 102 8.38 7.03 0.38
N SER A 103 8.59 8.20 -0.21
CA SER A 103 9.44 9.26 0.32
C SER A 103 8.60 10.47 0.73
N SER A 104 9.01 11.16 1.78
CA SER A 104 8.36 12.39 2.23
C SER A 104 9.24 13.59 1.94
N ASN A 105 8.64 14.66 1.46
CA ASN A 105 9.21 16.00 1.50
C ASN A 105 8.34 16.90 2.40
N ALA A 106 8.60 18.21 2.40
CA ALA A 106 7.94 19.17 3.29
C ALA A 106 6.41 18.98 3.38
N ASN A 107 5.72 18.97 2.23
CA ASN A 107 4.25 19.01 2.18
C ASN A 107 3.62 17.87 1.38
N THR A 108 4.42 16.98 0.79
CA THR A 108 3.92 15.89 -0.05
C THR A 108 4.66 14.58 0.24
N TYR A 109 3.94 13.48 0.12
CA TYR A 109 4.47 12.15 -0.05
C TYR A 109 4.62 11.87 -1.55
N LYS A 110 5.78 11.37 -1.96
CA LYS A 110 5.97 10.74 -3.26
C LYS A 110 5.88 9.23 -3.06
N ALA A 111 4.78 8.64 -3.50
CA ALA A 111 4.49 7.24 -3.32
C ALA A 111 4.49 6.52 -4.67
N HIS A 112 5.24 5.43 -4.78
CA HIS A 112 5.13 4.47 -5.87
C HIS A 112 4.45 3.23 -5.31
N PHE A 113 3.27 2.92 -5.84
CA PHE A 113 2.51 1.73 -5.48
C PHE A 113 2.47 0.76 -6.66
N GLN A 114 2.67 -0.51 -6.35
CA GLN A 114 2.37 -1.62 -7.25
C GLN A 114 1.32 -2.50 -6.58
N LEU A 115 0.18 -2.68 -7.24
CA LEU A 115 -0.81 -3.66 -6.84
C LEU A 115 -0.65 -4.90 -7.70
N MET A 116 -0.71 -6.05 -7.06
CA MET A 116 -0.44 -7.33 -7.70
C MET A 116 -1.44 -8.38 -7.25
N LEU A 117 -1.70 -9.35 -8.12
CA LEU A 117 -2.51 -10.51 -7.82
C LEU A 117 -1.65 -11.78 -7.82
N GLY A 118 -1.80 -12.61 -6.80
CA GLY A 118 -1.15 -13.92 -6.68
C GLY A 118 -2.15 -15.01 -6.31
N ASP A 119 -1.70 -16.26 -6.35
CA ASP A 119 -2.46 -17.38 -5.80
C ASP A 119 -2.51 -17.25 -4.27
N VAL A 120 -3.62 -17.65 -3.65
CA VAL A 120 -3.76 -17.67 -2.19
C VAL A 120 -2.66 -18.56 -1.60
N ILE A 121 -1.77 -17.96 -0.80
CA ILE A 121 -0.76 -18.72 -0.07
C ILE A 121 -1.45 -19.26 1.19
N SER A 122 -1.91 -20.51 1.15
CA SER A 122 -2.34 -21.21 2.36
C SER A 122 -1.13 -21.37 3.28
N GLU A 123 -1.16 -20.73 4.46
CA GLU A 123 -0.26 -21.07 5.58
C GLU A 123 -0.64 -22.41 6.21
#